data_AF-A0ABD4S606-F1
#
_entry.id   AF-A0ABD4S606-F1
#
_cell.length_a   1.000
_cell.length_b   1.000
_cell.length_c   1.000
_cell.angle_alpha   90.00
_cell.angle_beta   90.00
_cell.angle_gamma   90.00
#
_symmetry.space_group_name_H-M   'P 1'
#
loop_
_entity.id
_entity.type
_entity.pdbx_description
1 polymer ?
#
loop_
_entity_poly.entity_id
_entity_poly.type
_entity_poly.pdbx_seq_one_letter_code
_entity_poly.pdbx_strand_id
1 'polypeptide(L)' 'MKKINHDFIKKRRNTLNLSLQNVAKELGFKNASTYFKYETGQYSIRADMLPKLSKILDCDIENFFTN' A
#
# COMPACT_ATOMS: atom_id res chain seq x y z
N MET A 1 -17.48 9.63 -0.43
CA MET A 1 -16.25 9.47 -1.25
C MET A 1 -15.40 8.44 -0.55
N LYS A 2 -15.15 7.27 -1.16
CA LYS A 2 -14.32 6.23 -0.53
C LYS A 2 -12.90 6.78 -0.32
N LYS A 3 -12.45 6.87 0.94
CA LYS A 3 -11.09 7.31 1.27
C LYS A 3 -10.18 6.10 1.36
N ILE A 4 -8.92 6.26 0.92
CA ILE A 4 -7.91 5.22 1.12
C ILE A 4 -7.58 5.15 2.62
N ASN A 5 -7.59 3.94 3.17
CA ASN A 5 -7.21 3.65 4.54
C ASN A 5 -5.70 3.41 4.63
N HIS A 6 -4.96 4.51 4.72
CA HIS A 6 -3.51 4.54 4.88
C HIS A 6 -3.03 3.81 6.16
N ASP A 7 -3.79 3.91 7.24
CA ASP A 7 -3.49 3.25 8.51
C ASP A 7 -3.59 1.72 8.40
N PHE A 8 -4.64 1.23 7.72
CA PHE A 8 -4.80 -0.20 7.43
C PHE A 8 -3.62 -0.75 6.62
N ILE A 9 -3.22 -0.06 5.55
CA ILE A 9 -2.09 -0.48 4.69
C ILE A 9 -0.81 -0.63 5.52
N LYS A 10 -0.50 0.39 6.35
CA LYS A 10 0.68 0.39 7.22
C LYS A 10 0.62 -0.74 8.26
N LYS A 11 -0.53 -0.91 8.92
CA LYS A 11 -0.74 -2.00 9.90
C LYS A 11 -0.59 -3.35 9.24
N ARG A 12 -1.24 -3.59 8.10
CA ARG A 12 -1.18 -4.86 7.37
C ARG A 12 0.24 -5.18 6.94
N ARG A 13 0.96 -4.20 6.39
CA ARG A 13 2.38 -4.33 6.06
C ARG A 13 3.22 -4.78 7.26
N ASN A 14 3.01 -4.15 8.43
CA ASN A 14 3.70 -4.52 9.66
C ASN A 14 3.30 -5.92 10.16
N THR A 15 2.03 -6.34 10.05
CA THR A 15 1.61 -7.70 10.43
C THR A 15 2.26 -8.79 9.58
N LEU A 16 2.60 -8.46 8.34
CA LEU A 16 3.31 -9.35 7.42
C LEU A 16 4.85 -9.24 7.53
N ASN A 17 5.36 -8.46 8.49
CA ASN A 17 6.79 -8.16 8.65
C ASN A 17 7.45 -7.64 7.35
N LEU A 18 6.67 -6.93 6.51
CA LEU A 18 7.16 -6.38 5.26
C LEU A 18 7.79 -5.00 5.50
N SER A 19 9.02 -4.81 5.01
CA SER A 19 9.65 -3.50 4.99
C SER A 19 9.08 -2.62 3.88
N LEU A 20 9.23 -1.29 4.00
CA LEU A 20 8.90 -0.36 2.92
C LEU A 20 9.64 -0.69 1.62
N GLN A 21 10.86 -1.18 1.73
CA GLN A 21 11.68 -1.58 0.59
C GLN A 21 11.15 -2.84 -0.10
N ASN A 22 10.67 -3.81 0.67
CA ASN A 22 10.08 -5.04 0.11
C ASN A 22 8.85 -4.70 -0.72
N VAL A 23 7.91 -3.92 -0.16
CA VAL A 23 6.69 -3.53 -0.87
C VAL A 23 7.01 -2.65 -2.08
N ALA A 24 7.97 -1.73 -1.95
CA ALA A 24 8.42 -0.91 -3.07
C ALA A 24 9.00 -1.75 -4.21
N LYS A 25 9.85 -2.74 -3.90
CA LYS A 25 10.46 -3.64 -4.87
C LYS A 25 9.40 -4.45 -5.62
N GLU A 26 8.45 -5.03 -4.89
CA GLU A 26 7.35 -5.82 -5.47
C GLU A 26 6.41 -4.97 -6.35
N LEU A 27 6.22 -3.69 -6.01
CA LEU A 27 5.46 -2.74 -6.84
C LEU A 27 6.26 -2.24 -8.06
N GLY A 28 7.55 -2.56 -8.16
CA GLY A 28 8.43 -2.09 -9.24
C GLY A 28 9.01 -0.69 -9.01
N PHE A 29 8.99 -0.18 -7.77
CA PHE A 29 9.62 1.08 -7.42
C PHE A 29 11.10 0.89 -7.11
N LYS A 30 11.93 1.85 -7.55
CA LYS A 30 13.36 1.88 -7.24
C LYS A 30 13.65 2.25 -5.78
N ASN A 31 12.78 3.03 -5.16
CA ASN A 31 13.01 3.62 -3.83
C ASN A 31 11.87 3.30 -2.87
N ALA A 32 12.22 2.91 -1.63
CA ALA A 32 11.27 2.73 -0.54
C ALA A 32 10.50 4.01 -0.21
N SER A 33 11.15 5.17 -0.33
CA SER A 33 10.54 6.49 -0.10
C SER A 33 9.38 6.77 -1.05
N THR A 34 9.40 6.24 -2.27
CA THR A 34 8.29 6.37 -3.22
C THR A 34 7.04 5.70 -2.68
N TYR A 35 7.17 4.43 -2.23
CA TYR A 35 6.07 3.71 -1.59
C TYR A 35 5.61 4.39 -0.29
N PHE A 36 6.54 4.87 0.53
CA PHE A 36 6.19 5.58 1.78
C PHE A 36 5.28 6.80 1.55
N LYS A 37 5.50 7.57 0.48
CA LYS A 37 4.63 8.69 0.12
C LYS A 37 3.21 8.25 -0.24
N TYR A 38 3.06 7.10 -0.91
CA TYR A 38 1.75 6.50 -1.17
C TYR A 38 1.09 5.97 0.10
N GLU A 39 1.85 5.24 0.93
CA GLU A 39 1.36 4.68 2.20
C GLU A 39 0.91 5.79 3.17
N THR A 40 1.61 6.91 3.23
CA THR A 40 1.28 8.05 4.11
C THR A 40 0.23 9.00 3.56
N GLY A 41 -0.21 8.81 2.30
CA GLY A 41 -1.19 9.68 1.65
C GLY A 41 -0.63 11.00 1.11
N GLN A 42 0.70 11.17 1.07
CA GLN A 42 1.31 12.27 0.31
C GLN A 42 1.06 12.13 -1.20
N TYR A 43 0.95 10.88 -1.69
CA TYR A 43 0.52 10.58 -3.04
C TYR A 43 -0.75 9.73 -3.06
N SER A 44 -1.60 9.98 -4.05
CA SER A 44 -2.78 9.17 -4.31
C SER A 44 -2.37 7.81 -4.88
N ILE A 45 -2.78 6.72 -4.21
CA ILE A 45 -2.60 5.36 -4.72
C ILE A 45 -3.40 5.24 -6.01
N ARG A 46 -2.72 4.91 -7.10
CA ARG A 46 -3.37 4.76 -8.41
C ARG A 46 -4.11 3.43 -8.48
N ALA A 47 -5.21 3.39 -9.23
CA ALA A 47 -6.04 2.19 -9.36
C ALA A 47 -5.25 0.97 -9.89
N ASP A 48 -4.24 1.20 -10.74
CA ASP A 48 -3.36 0.15 -11.27
C ASP A 48 -2.44 -0.47 -10.20
N MET A 49 -2.19 0.24 -9.09
CA MET A 49 -1.39 -0.28 -7.99
C MET A 49 -2.20 -1.13 -7.01
N LEU A 50 -3.51 -0.89 -6.90
CA LEU A 50 -4.34 -1.56 -5.90
C LEU A 50 -4.29 -3.09 -6.02
N PRO A 51 -4.42 -3.70 -7.21
CA PRO A 51 -4.34 -5.16 -7.33
C PRO A 51 -2.96 -5.72 -7.00
N LYS A 52 -1.90 -4.96 -7.28
CA LYS A 52 -0.53 -5.38 -6.92
C LYS A 52 -0.32 -5.29 -5.41
N LEU A 53 -0.77 -4.20 -4.81
CA LEU A 53 -0.68 -3.98 -3.37
C LEU A 53 -1.49 -5.01 -2.59
N SER A 54 -2.68 -5.39 -3.09
CA SER A 54 -3.54 -6.41 -2.48
C SER A 54 -2.85 -7.78 -2.45
N LYS A 55 -2.16 -8.15 -3.53
CA LYS A 55 -1.36 -9.38 -3.59
C LYS A 55 -0.19 -9.37 -2.61
N ILE A 56 0.52 -8.23 -2.50
CA ILE A 56 1.68 -8.09 -1.60
C ILE A 56 1.25 -8.13 -0.14
N LEU A 57 0.13 -7.46 0.17
CA LEU A 57 -0.41 -7.36 1.52
C LEU A 57 -1.38 -8.49 1.87
N ASP A 58 -1.48 -9.49 1.01
CA ASP A 58 -2.33 -10.67 1.16
C ASP A 58 -3.73 -10.30 1.67
N CYS A 59 -4.38 -9.37 0.99
CA CYS A 59 -5.69 -8.85 1.36
C CYS A 59 -6.49 -8.40 0.14
N ASP A 60 -7.80 -8.20 0.31
CA ASP A 60 -8.65 -7.65 -0.74
C ASP A 60 -8.48 -6.14 -0.88
N ILE A 61 -8.59 -5.67 -2.12
CA ILE A 61 -8.56 -4.26 -2.49
C ILE A 61 -9.58 -3.44 -1.69
N GLU A 62 -10.73 -4.04 -1.34
CA GLU A 62 -11.78 -3.41 -0.55
C GLU A 62 -11.32 -2.97 0.84
N ASN A 63 -10.38 -3.71 1.45
CA ASN A 63 -9.81 -3.37 2.76
C ASN A 63 -9.00 -2.06 2.71
N PHE A 64 -8.54 -1.64 1.53
CA PHE A 64 -7.87 -0.36 1.37
C PHE A 64 -8.81 0.83 1.39
N PHE A 65 -10.14 0.62 1.37
CA PHE A 65 -11.10 1.70 1.38
C PHE A 65 -11.84 1.77 2.71
N THR A 66 -11.99 2.99 3.23
CA THR A 66 -12.89 3.28 4.34
C THR A 66 -14.05 4.15 3.85
N ASN A 67 -15.21 3.98 4.50
CA ASN A 67 -16.43 4.75 4.24
C ASN A 67 -16.31 6.19 4.77
#